data_AF-A0A940WUB5-F1
#
_entry.id   AF-A0A940WUB5-F1
#
_cell.length_a   1.000
_cell.length_b   1.000
_cell.length_c   1.000
_cell.angle_alpha   90.00
_cell.angle_beta   90.00
_cell.angle_gamma   90.00
#
_symmetry.space_group_name_H-M   'P 1'
#
loop_
_entity.id
_entity.type
_entity.pdbx_description
1 polymer ?
#
loop_
_entity_poly.entity_id
_entity_poly.type
_entity_poly.pdbx_seq_one_letter_code
_entity_poly.pdbx_strand_id
1 'polypeptide(L)' 'MLKWNLTYGLSFFAVFTINDMIFSEEIQWIDNLGISILAFLFKSLWEWSKKPYDWNKHKNKVMK' A
#
# COMPACT_ATOMS: atom_id res chain seq x y z
N MET A 1 -12.35 4.54 8.95
CA MET A 1 -11.42 4.51 7.79
C MET A 1 -9.98 4.80 8.21
N LEU A 2 -9.67 5.92 8.88
CA LEU A 2 -8.32 6.24 9.36
C LEU A 2 -7.68 5.21 10.31
N LYS A 3 -8.45 4.70 11.30
CA LYS A 3 -7.92 3.75 12.30
C LYS A 3 -7.44 2.42 11.69
N TRP A 4 -8.09 1.95 10.63
CA TRP A 4 -7.72 0.70 9.94
C TRP A 4 -6.49 0.87 9.04
N ASN A 5 -6.39 2.00 8.35
CA ASN A 5 -5.21 2.32 7.53
C ASN A 5 -3.96 2.56 8.40
N LEU A 6 -4.13 3.13 9.60
CA LEU A 6 -3.02 3.37 10.53
C LEU A 6 -2.41 2.05 11.03
N THR A 7 -3.24 1.08 11.38
CA THR A 7 -2.77 -0.25 11.81
C THR A 7 -1.99 -0.94 10.70
N TYR A 8 -2.48 -0.90 9.46
CA TYR A 8 -1.79 -1.52 8.33
C TYR A 8 -0.43 -0.86 8.05
N GLY A 9 -0.34 0.47 8.16
CA GLY A 9 0.91 1.20 8.04
C GLY A 9 1.90 0.85 9.15
N LEU A 10 1.44 0.77 10.40
CA LEU A 10 2.26 0.38 11.55
C LEU A 10 2.74 -1.08 11.45
N SER A 11 1.90 -2.00 10.98
CA SER A 11 2.28 -3.40 10.77
C SER A 11 3.38 -3.53 9.72
N PHE A 12 3.26 -2.83 8.60
CA PHE A 12 4.27 -2.84 7.55
C PHE A 12 5.59 -2.24 8.03
N PHE A 13 5.53 -1.13 8.76
CA PHE A 13 6.70 -0.48 9.33
C PHE A 13 7.43 -1.42 10.31
N ALA A 14 6.69 -2.09 11.21
CA ALA A 14 7.26 -3.04 12.16
C ALA A 14 7.93 -4.23 11.46
N VAL A 15 7.30 -4.81 10.43
CA VAL A 15 7.86 -5.94 9.69
C VAL A 15 9.17 -5.55 8.99
N PHE A 16 9.21 -4.41 8.31
CA PHE A 16 10.42 -3.94 7.64
C PHE A 16 11.54 -3.59 8.63
N THR A 17 11.19 -2.95 9.75
CA THR A 17 12.17 -2.63 10.81
C THR A 17 12.79 -3.88 11.40
N ILE A 18 11.98 -4.90 11.70
CA ILE A 18 12.47 -6.19 12.23
C ILE A 18 13.34 -6.90 11.19
N ASN A 19 12.97 -6.84 9.90
CA ASN A 19 13.72 -7.48 8.84
C ASN A 19 15.10 -6.81 8.64
N ASP A 20 15.17 -5.48 8.65
CA ASP A 20 16.44 -4.73 8.62
C ASP A 20 17.29 -5.01 9.85
N MET A 21 16.67 -5.17 11.02
CA MET A 21 17.39 -5.46 12.27
C MET A 21 18.02 -6.86 12.28
N ILE A 22 17.51 -7.80 11.49
CA ILE A 22 17.99 -9.20 11.44
C ILE A 22 18.98 -9.40 10.28
N PHE A 23 18.77 -8.74 9.14
CA PHE A 23 19.50 -9.02 7.90
C PHE A 23 20.52 -7.95 7.49
N SER A 24 20.51 -6.77 8.13
CA SER A 24 21.42 -5.66 7.79
C SER A 24 22.25 -5.22 9.00
N GLU A 25 23.57 -5.05 8.84
CA GLU A 25 24.44 -4.49 9.90
C GLU A 25 24.10 -3.02 10.21
N GLU A 26 23.54 -2.29 9.24
CA GLU A 26 22.97 -0.96 9.41
C GLU A 26 21.56 -0.91 8.80
N ILE A 27 20.62 -0.32 9.52
CA ILE A 27 19.26 -0.10 9.03
C ILE A 27 19.35 0.90 7.85
N GLN A 28 19.03 0.45 6.64
CA GLN A 28 19.04 1.29 5.44
C GLN A 28 17.75 2.10 5.37
N TRP A 29 17.62 3.05 6.29
CA TRP A 29 16.42 3.86 6.49
C TRP A 29 15.89 4.49 5.20
N ILE A 30 16.78 4.97 4.33
CA ILE A 30 16.41 5.65 3.08
C ILE A 30 15.82 4.68 2.07
N ASP A 31 16.42 3.49 1.90
CA ASP A 31 15.94 2.48 0.96
C ASP A 31 14.59 1.92 1.41
N ASN A 32 14.43 1.67 2.71
CA ASN A 32 13.17 1.20 3.27
C ASN A 32 12.06 2.25 3.24
N LEU A 33 12.38 3.53 3.47
CA LEU A 33 11.45 4.64 3.25
C LEU A 33 11.05 4.75 1.77
N GLY A 34 12.03 4.66 0.87
CA GLY A 34 11.82 4.71 -0.58
C GLY A 34 10.87 3.61 -1.05
N ILE A 35 11.13 2.36 -0.68
CA ILE A 35 10.30 1.20 -1.04
C ILE A 35 8.89 1.32 -0.44
N SER A 36 8.77 1.78 0.81
CA SER A 36 7.49 1.96 1.48
C SER A 36 6.62 3.04 0.79
N ILE A 37 7.23 4.15 0.41
CA ILE A 37 6.55 5.22 -0.35
C ILE A 37 6.14 4.70 -1.74
N LEU A 38 7.01 3.95 -2.42
CA LEU A 38 6.71 3.38 -3.73
C LEU A 38 5.52 2.42 -3.67
N ALA A 39 5.50 1.53 -2.69
CA ALA A 39 4.42 0.57 -2.49
C ALA A 39 3.08 1.26 -2.17
N PHE A 40 3.11 2.32 -1.35
CA PHE A 40 1.94 3.14 -1.06
C PHE A 40 1.38 3.79 -2.33
N LEU A 41 2.26 4.44 -3.12
CA LEU A 41 1.86 5.07 -4.38
C LEU A 41 1.28 4.06 -5.36
N PHE A 42 1.93 2.90 -5.52
CA PHE A 42 1.43 1.83 -6.38
C PHE A 42 0.02 1.38 -5.98
N LYS A 43 -0.21 1.13 -4.69
CA LYS A 43 -1.51 0.67 -4.21
C LYS A 43 -2.58 1.76 -4.34
N SER A 44 -2.21 3.02 -4.09
CA SER A 44 -3.12 4.16 -4.21
C SER A 44 -3.55 4.38 -5.68
N LEU A 45 -2.60 4.26 -6.62
CA LEU A 45 -2.90 4.32 -8.06
C LEU A 45 -3.72 3.12 -8.52
N TRP A 46 -3.44 1.92 -8.00
CA TRP A 46 -4.19 0.71 -8.31
C TRP A 46 -5.65 0.78 -7.86
N GLU A 47 -5.90 1.22 -6.62
CA GLU A 47 -7.28 1.43 -6.15
C GLU A 47 -7.98 2.57 -6.89
N TRP A 48 -7.26 3.66 -7.18
CA TRP A 48 -7.79 4.73 -8.01
C TRP A 48 -8.20 4.23 -9.40
N SER A 49 -7.42 3.34 -10.02
CA SER A 49 -7.73 2.70 -11.31
C SER A 49 -8.93 1.75 -11.24
N LYS A 50 -9.24 1.16 -10.08
CA LYS A 50 -10.43 0.31 -9.91
C LYS A 50 -11.73 1.11 -9.85
N LYS A 51 -11.68 2.35 -9.37
CA LYS A 51 -12.86 3.23 -9.25
C LYS A 51 -13.57 3.50 -10.59
N PRO A 52 -12.88 3.85 -11.70
CA PRO A 52 -13.51 3.95 -13.02
C PRO A 52 -13.86 2.58 -13.62
N TYR A 53 -13.13 1.52 -13.25
CA TYR A 53 -13.43 0.15 -13.71
C TYR A 53 -14.77 -0.36 -13.16
N ASP A 54 -15.05 -0.16 -11.87
CA ASP A 54 -16.34 -0.52 -11.27
C ASP A 54 -17.49 0.35 -11.79
N TRP A 55 -17.24 1.63 -12.10
CA TRP A 55 -18.24 2.52 -12.72
C TRP A 55 -18.74 1.97 -14.07
N ASN A 56 -17.83 1.49 -14.92
CA ASN A 56 -18.21 0.86 -16.20
C ASN A 56 -18.85 -0.53 -16.03
N LYS A 57 -18.42 -1.30 -15.03
CA LYS A 57 -18.95 -2.65 -14.77
C LYS A 57 -20.39 -2.63 -14.25
N HIS A 58 -20.72 -1.66 -13.40
CA HIS A 58 -22.09 -1.47 -12.91
C HIS A 58 -23.03 -0.89 -13.99
N LYS A 59 -22.55 0.01 -14.85
CA LYS A 59 -23.35 0.56 -15.96
C LYS A 59 -23.83 -0.52 -16.93
N ASN A 60 -22.99 -1.51 -17.24
CA ASN A 60 -23.36 -2.66 -18.08
C ASN A 60 -24.30 -3.67 -17.39
N LYS A 61 -24.39 -3.67 -16.06
CA LYS A 61 -25.26 -4.58 -15.30
C LYS A 61 -26.67 -4.02 -15.11
N VAL A 62 -26.84 -2.69 -15.21
CA VAL A 62 -28.13 -1.98 -15.08
C VAL A 62 -28.84 -1.86 -16.44
N MET A 63 -28.13 -2.01 -17.57
CA MET A 63 -28.70 -1.98 -18.92
C MET A 63 -29.04 -3.38 -19.49
N LYS A 64 -28.90 -4.45 -18.72
CA LYS A 64 -29.15 -5.83 -19.15
C LYS A 64 -30.29 -6.43 -18.34
#